data_AF-A0A9K3IDN7-F1
#
_entry.id   AF-A0A9K3IDN7-F1
#
_cell.length_a   1.000
_cell.length_b   1.000
_cell.length_c   1.000
_cell.angle_alpha   90.00
_cell.angle_beta   90.00
_cell.angle_gamma   90.00
#
_symmetry.space_group_name_H-M   'P 1'
#
loop_
_entity.id
_entity.type
_entity.pdbx_description
1 polymer ?
#
loop_
_entity_poly.entity_id
_entity_poly.type
_entity_poly.pdbx_seq_one_letter_code
_entity_poly.pdbx_strand_id
1 'polypeptide(L)'
;MAARRFAYDLENISEEAAADFAMVRLKKMFPKATQPVQYLVSRWGTDPNSLGCYSYDVVGKPSDICCRRKIRRMSVDPWSLISSSSSLENVGDHVTHPIRWEMVNKVISYMWWLIGFICVLFSYTNQGSAQAANLIRLELNTFGIAVAGLVRPV
;
A
#
# COMPACT_ATOMS: atom_id res chain seq x y z
N MET A 1 2.77 4.07 -25.71
CA MET A 1 2.72 2.72 -25.12
C MET A 1 2.47 1.69 -26.21
N ALA A 2 3.40 0.75 -26.42
CA ALA A 2 3.32 -0.26 -27.49
C ALA A 2 2.07 -1.17 -27.37
N ALA A 3 1.68 -1.53 -26.14
CA ALA A 3 0.52 -2.37 -25.88
C ALA A 3 -0.82 -1.75 -26.33
N ARG A 4 -0.94 -0.41 -26.33
CA ARG A 4 -2.19 0.28 -26.70
C ARG A 4 -2.51 0.16 -28.19
N ARG A 5 -1.53 0.48 -29.04
CA ARG A 5 -1.68 0.40 -30.49
C ARG A 5 -1.88 -1.06 -30.90
N PHE A 6 -1.08 -1.95 -30.32
CA PHE A 6 -1.17 -3.37 -30.57
C PHE A 6 -2.53 -3.97 -30.19
N ALA A 7 -3.12 -3.59 -29.05
CA ALA A 7 -4.46 -4.04 -28.68
C ALA A 7 -5.52 -3.60 -29.70
N TYR A 8 -5.46 -2.36 -30.17
CA TYR A 8 -6.36 -1.85 -31.20
C TYR A 8 -6.18 -2.57 -32.55
N ASP A 9 -4.94 -2.83 -32.95
CA ASP A 9 -4.64 -3.55 -34.18
C ASP A 9 -5.12 -5.02 -34.09
N LEU A 10 -5.02 -5.64 -32.91
CA LEU A 10 -5.51 -7.00 -32.65
C LEU A 10 -7.04 -7.09 -32.68
N GLU A 11 -7.75 -6.02 -32.33
CA GLU A 11 -9.21 -5.94 -32.45
C GLU A 11 -9.69 -5.90 -33.92
N ASN A 12 -8.82 -5.59 -34.87
CA ASN A 12 -9.18 -5.52 -36.30
C ASN A 12 -8.88 -6.80 -37.09
N ILE A 13 -8.22 -7.80 -36.49
CA ILE A 13 -7.91 -9.08 -37.14
C ILE A 13 -8.89 -10.18 -36.69
N SER A 14 -8.96 -11.28 -37.44
CA SER A 14 -9.81 -12.43 -37.08
C SER A 14 -9.27 -13.17 -35.85
N GLU A 15 -10.12 -13.96 -35.19
CA GLU A 15 -9.72 -14.71 -33.99
C GLU A 15 -8.69 -15.79 -34.30
N GLU A 16 -8.82 -16.44 -35.46
CA GLU A 16 -7.87 -17.41 -35.99
C GLU A 16 -6.50 -16.76 -36.18
N ALA A 17 -6.46 -15.59 -36.83
CA ALA A 17 -5.22 -14.86 -37.09
C ALA A 17 -4.53 -14.42 -35.79
N ALA A 18 -5.31 -14.01 -34.79
CA ALA A 18 -4.80 -13.66 -33.46
C ALA A 18 -4.23 -14.88 -32.72
N ALA A 19 -4.94 -16.02 -32.77
CA ALA A 19 -4.50 -17.28 -32.18
C ALA A 19 -3.24 -17.82 -32.87
N ASP A 20 -3.18 -17.76 -34.20
CA ASP A 20 -2.01 -18.15 -34.98
C ASP A 20 -0.81 -17.25 -34.68
N PHE A 21 -1.03 -15.94 -34.58
CA PHE A 21 0.03 -15.01 -34.18
C PHE A 21 0.61 -15.38 -32.81
N ALA A 22 -0.24 -15.67 -31.83
CA ALA A 22 0.19 -16.15 -30.52
C ALA A 22 0.94 -17.48 -30.62
N MET A 23 0.46 -18.42 -31.43
CA MET A 23 1.06 -19.74 -31.61
C MET A 23 2.44 -19.66 -32.28
N VAL A 24 2.64 -18.77 -33.26
CA VAL A 24 3.95 -18.51 -33.88
C VAL A 24 4.95 -18.02 -32.84
N ARG A 25 4.54 -17.16 -31.91
CA ARG A 25 5.41 -16.71 -30.82
C ARG A 25 5.68 -17.81 -29.81
N LEU A 26 4.66 -18.60 -29.47
CA LEU A 26 4.80 -19.73 -28.56
C LEU A 26 5.77 -20.78 -29.10
N LYS A 27 5.66 -21.16 -30.37
CA LYS A 27 6.55 -22.15 -31.01
C LYS A 27 8.01 -21.70 -31.09
N LYS A 28 8.27 -20.40 -31.17
CA LYS A 28 9.64 -19.86 -31.10
C LYS A 28 10.28 -20.11 -29.73
N MET A 29 9.49 -20.07 -28.66
CA MET A 29 9.96 -20.38 -27.31
C MET A 29 9.94 -21.89 -27.03
N PHE A 30 8.92 -22.59 -27.53
CA PHE A 30 8.66 -24.01 -27.31
C PHE A 30 8.36 -24.72 -28.64
N PRO A 31 9.37 -25.23 -29.36
CA PRO A 31 9.19 -25.79 -30.71
C PRO A 31 8.23 -26.98 -30.80
N LYS A 32 8.03 -27.70 -29.68
CA LYS A 32 7.12 -28.85 -29.58
C LYS A 32 5.70 -28.49 -29.12
N ALA A 33 5.36 -27.20 -29.01
CA ALA A 33 4.03 -26.79 -28.59
C ALA A 33 2.95 -27.23 -29.62
N THR A 34 1.97 -27.98 -29.13
CA THR A 34 0.81 -28.47 -29.91
C THR A 34 -0.23 -27.37 -30.08
N GLN A 35 -1.06 -27.46 -31.12
CA GLN A 35 -2.16 -26.52 -31.32
C GLN A 35 -3.15 -26.56 -30.14
N PRO A 36 -3.74 -25.40 -29.77
CA PRO A 36 -4.74 -25.35 -28.72
C PRO A 36 -6.02 -26.08 -29.16
N VAL A 37 -6.64 -26.79 -28.22
CA VAL A 37 -7.95 -27.45 -28.45
C VAL A 37 -9.06 -26.40 -28.59
N GLN A 38 -8.92 -25.26 -27.90
CA GLN A 38 -9.85 -24.13 -27.94
C GLN A 38 -9.09 -22.83 -27.68
N TYR A 39 -9.55 -21.73 -28.30
CA TYR A 39 -9.08 -20.38 -28.03
C TYR A 39 -10.25 -19.41 -27.97
N LEU A 40 -10.06 -18.30 -27.24
CA LEU A 40 -11.01 -17.21 -27.13
C LEU A 40 -10.22 -15.90 -27.16
N VAL A 41 -10.66 -14.95 -27.98
CA VAL A 41 -10.02 -13.63 -28.11
C VAL A 41 -10.95 -12.56 -27.56
N SER A 42 -10.58 -11.92 -26.46
CA SER A 42 -11.40 -10.86 -25.87
C SER A 42 -11.24 -9.54 -26.64
N ARG A 43 -12.35 -8.88 -26.98
CA ARG A 43 -12.38 -7.58 -27.68
C ARG A 43 -13.06 -6.52 -26.83
N TRP A 44 -12.39 -6.12 -25.74
CA TRP A 44 -12.94 -5.18 -24.75
C TRP A 44 -13.15 -3.76 -25.27
N GLY A 45 -12.37 -3.30 -26.26
CA GLY A 45 -12.50 -1.95 -26.83
C GLY A 45 -13.74 -1.78 -27.70
N THR A 46 -14.13 -2.84 -28.41
CA THR A 46 -15.33 -2.86 -29.27
C THR A 46 -16.58 -3.36 -28.54
N ASP A 47 -16.44 -3.98 -27.36
CA ASP A 47 -17.58 -4.43 -26.55
C ASP A 47 -18.48 -3.24 -26.13
N PRO A 48 -19.77 -3.24 -26.49
CA PRO A 48 -20.66 -2.10 -26.24
C PRO A 48 -20.92 -1.84 -24.76
N ASN A 49 -20.75 -2.84 -23.90
CA ASN A 49 -20.98 -2.70 -22.46
C ASN A 49 -19.74 -2.18 -21.72
N SER A 50 -18.54 -2.43 -22.25
CA SER A 50 -17.27 -2.11 -21.59
C SER A 50 -16.59 -0.89 -22.20
N LEU A 51 -16.60 -0.73 -23.53
CA LEU A 51 -15.96 0.36 -24.30
C LEU A 51 -14.47 0.57 -23.92
N GLY A 52 -13.79 -0.50 -23.52
CA GLY A 52 -12.45 -0.50 -22.96
C GLY A 52 -12.32 -1.34 -21.70
N CYS A 53 -11.10 -1.53 -21.21
CA CYS A 53 -10.82 -2.41 -20.07
C CYS A 53 -10.89 -1.69 -18.72
N TYR A 54 -10.18 -0.57 -18.59
CA TYR A 54 -10.01 0.16 -17.33
C TYR A 54 -9.73 1.64 -17.58
N SER A 55 -10.07 2.49 -16.60
CA SER A 55 -9.68 3.89 -16.59
C SER A 55 -8.19 4.05 -16.31
N TYR A 56 -7.54 5.01 -16.98
CA TYR A 56 -6.15 5.40 -16.71
C TYR A 56 -6.02 6.93 -16.76
N ASP A 57 -5.06 7.47 -16.03
CA ASP A 57 -4.78 8.91 -16.05
C ASP A 57 -3.96 9.27 -17.30
N VAL A 58 -4.55 10.07 -18.16
CA VAL A 58 -3.90 10.55 -19.39
C VAL A 58 -2.88 11.64 -19.02
N VAL A 59 -1.67 11.56 -19.57
CA VAL A 59 -0.63 12.59 -19.37
C VAL A 59 -1.16 13.97 -19.78
N GLY A 60 -1.01 14.97 -18.91
CA GLY A 60 -1.51 16.33 -19.13
C GLY A 60 -2.96 16.57 -18.68
N LYS A 61 -3.65 15.54 -18.17
CA LYS A 61 -4.88 15.68 -17.42
C LYS A 61 -4.56 15.75 -15.92
N PRO A 62 -5.30 16.55 -15.12
CA PRO A 62 -5.07 16.58 -13.69
C PRO A 62 -5.46 15.25 -13.04
N SER A 63 -4.66 14.78 -12.08
CA SER A 63 -4.87 13.50 -11.37
C SER A 63 -6.12 13.50 -10.49
N ASP A 64 -6.72 14.67 -10.26
CA ASP A 64 -7.94 14.84 -9.47
C ASP A 64 -9.22 14.48 -10.24
N ILE A 65 -9.17 14.09 -11.53
CA ILE A 65 -10.39 13.84 -12.32
C ILE A 65 -11.23 12.72 -11.72
N CYS A 66 -10.61 11.63 -11.28
CA CYS A 66 -11.32 10.53 -10.63
C CYS A 66 -12.01 11.01 -9.35
N CYS A 67 -11.27 11.73 -8.50
CA CYS A 67 -11.76 12.30 -7.23
C CYS A 67 -12.87 13.33 -7.44
N ARG A 68 -12.71 14.25 -8.41
CA ARG A 68 -13.71 15.26 -8.77
C ARG A 68 -15.00 14.62 -9.27
N ARG A 69 -14.89 13.55 -10.06
CA ARG A 69 -16.03 12.78 -10.55
C ARG A 69 -16.72 12.02 -9.40
N LYS A 70 -15.97 11.56 -8.39
CA LYS A 70 -16.50 10.95 -7.16
C LYS A 70 -17.28 11.98 -6.32
N ILE A 71 -16.68 13.14 -6.04
CA ILE A 71 -17.29 14.24 -5.26
C ILE A 71 -18.57 14.75 -5.93
N ARG A 72 -18.54 15.01 -7.24
CA ARG A 72 -19.71 15.51 -7.99
C ARG A 72 -20.85 14.50 -8.05
N ARG A 73 -20.57 13.19 -7.90
CA ARG A 73 -21.56 12.11 -7.92
C ARG A 73 -22.08 11.73 -6.55
N MET A 74 -21.32 11.96 -5.48
CA MET A 74 -21.79 11.76 -4.10
C MET A 74 -22.93 12.72 -3.72
N SER A 75 -23.13 13.79 -4.49
CA SER A 75 -24.29 14.71 -4.38
C SER A 75 -25.57 14.17 -5.05
N VAL A 76 -25.50 13.06 -5.78
CA VAL A 76 -26.61 12.47 -6.55
C VAL A 76 -26.73 11.00 -6.12
N ASP A 77 -27.67 10.73 -5.21
CA ASP A 77 -28.13 9.42 -4.72
C ASP A 77 -27.06 8.38 -4.29
N PRO A 78 -26.95 8.05 -2.98
CA PRO A 78 -25.87 7.21 -2.42
C PRO A 78 -25.76 5.77 -2.94
N TRP A 79 -26.76 5.24 -3.65
CA TRP A 79 -26.84 3.82 -4.00
C TRP A 79 -26.68 3.51 -5.49
N SER A 80 -26.46 4.53 -6.33
CA SER A 80 -26.34 4.33 -7.77
C SER A 80 -24.87 4.33 -8.20
N LEU A 81 -24.40 3.17 -8.69
CA LEU A 81 -23.14 2.98 -9.44
C LEU A 81 -21.86 2.77 -8.61
N ILE A 82 -21.70 1.55 -8.09
CA ILE A 82 -20.38 0.96 -7.80
C ILE A 82 -19.82 0.44 -9.13
N SER A 83 -18.87 1.15 -9.74
CA SER A 83 -18.13 0.68 -10.93
C SER A 83 -16.63 0.58 -10.62
N SER A 84 -15.88 -0.22 -11.37
CA SER A 84 -14.43 -0.38 -11.21
C SER A 84 -13.69 0.97 -11.26
N SER A 85 -14.23 1.92 -12.05
CA SER A 85 -13.70 3.30 -12.15
C SER A 85 -13.93 4.18 -10.92
N SER A 86 -14.77 3.76 -9.96
CA SER A 86 -14.98 4.42 -8.66
C SER A 86 -14.19 3.77 -7.52
N SER A 87 -13.65 2.57 -7.77
CA SER A 87 -12.87 1.77 -6.82
C SER A 87 -11.36 1.98 -6.97
N LEU A 88 -10.96 3.21 -7.27
CA LEU A 88 -9.63 3.69 -6.90
C LEU A 88 -9.78 4.45 -5.59
N GLU A 89 -10.10 3.73 -4.52
CA GLU A 89 -9.24 3.88 -3.36
C GLU A 89 -7.91 3.26 -3.75
N ASN A 90 -6.95 4.09 -4.14
CA ASN A 90 -5.54 3.94 -3.73
C ASN A 90 -4.93 2.51 -3.73
N VAL A 91 -5.24 1.63 -4.72
CA VAL A 91 -4.49 0.38 -4.92
C VAL A 91 -3.19 0.66 -5.72
N GLY A 92 -2.47 1.68 -5.25
CA GLY A 92 -1.26 2.26 -5.82
C GLY A 92 -0.64 3.29 -4.86
N ASP A 93 -1.48 3.93 -4.04
CA ASP A 93 -1.06 4.80 -2.94
C ASP A 93 -1.05 4.07 -1.58
N HIS A 94 -0.85 2.74 -1.62
CA HIS A 94 -0.19 2.03 -0.52
C HIS A 94 1.34 2.13 -0.60
N VAL A 95 1.88 3.15 -1.30
CA VAL A 95 2.89 3.94 -0.59
C VAL A 95 2.12 4.58 0.55
N THR A 96 2.08 3.87 1.69
CA THR A 96 1.91 4.45 3.02
C THR A 96 2.30 5.91 2.89
N HIS A 97 1.37 6.87 3.03
CA HIS A 97 1.76 8.27 3.19
C HIS A 97 2.97 8.20 4.12
N PRO A 98 4.21 8.48 3.64
CA PRO A 98 5.39 8.16 4.41
C PRO A 98 5.13 8.93 5.68
N ILE A 99 4.91 8.22 6.79
CA ILE A 99 4.43 8.84 8.02
C ILE A 99 5.39 9.98 8.20
N ARG A 100 4.93 11.22 8.03
CA ARG A 100 5.83 12.34 7.76
C ARG A 100 6.85 12.25 8.86
N TRP A 101 8.12 11.93 8.56
CA TRP A 101 9.02 11.41 9.60
C TRP A 101 9.15 12.41 10.76
N GLU A 102 8.88 13.68 10.47
CA GLU A 102 8.63 14.76 11.42
C GLU A 102 7.53 14.50 12.46
N MET A 103 6.36 13.96 12.08
CA MET A 103 5.29 13.58 13.01
C MET A 103 5.69 12.40 13.89
N VAL A 104 6.37 11.38 13.33
CA VAL A 104 6.89 10.26 14.12
C VAL A 104 7.93 10.75 15.13
N ASN A 105 8.87 11.57 14.68
CA ASN A 105 9.89 12.16 15.55
C ASN A 105 9.27 13.05 16.63
N LYS A 106 8.21 13.80 16.31
CA LYS A 106 7.46 14.57 17.31
C LYS A 106 6.78 13.65 18.33
N VAL A 107 6.08 12.61 17.90
CA VAL A 107 5.42 11.65 18.81
C VAL A 107 6.45 10.96 19.71
N ILE A 108 7.55 10.46 19.14
CA ILE A 108 8.64 9.83 19.89
C ILE A 108 9.26 10.84 20.88
N SER A 109 9.49 12.08 20.46
CA SER A 109 10.00 13.14 21.34
C SER A 109 9.06 13.42 22.51
N TYR A 110 7.75 13.48 22.29
CA TYR A 110 6.78 13.67 23.37
C TYR A 110 6.73 12.49 24.33
N MET A 111 6.87 11.25 23.83
CA MET A 111 6.97 10.05 24.67
C MET A 111 8.21 10.09 25.56
N TRP A 112 9.38 10.47 25.03
CA TRP A 112 10.59 10.65 25.84
C TRP A 112 10.43 11.74 26.91
N TRP A 113 9.76 12.84 26.56
CA TRP A 113 9.50 13.93 27.51
C TRP A 113 8.55 13.49 28.64
N LEU A 114 7.51 12.71 28.29
CA LEU A 114 6.57 12.14 29.26
C LEU A 114 7.26 11.14 30.20
N ILE A 115 8.09 10.25 29.65
CA ILE A 115 8.87 9.28 30.45
C ILE A 115 9.82 10.02 31.39
N GLY A 116 10.55 11.02 30.90
CA GLY A 116 11.43 11.84 31.73
C GLY A 116 10.68 12.56 32.85
N PHE A 117 9.51 13.12 32.55
CA PHE A 117 8.64 13.77 33.54
C PHE A 117 8.15 12.79 34.62
N ILE A 118 7.73 11.59 34.21
CA ILE A 118 7.32 10.52 35.14
C ILE A 118 8.51 10.08 36.01
N CYS A 119 9.70 9.94 35.45
CA CYS A 119 10.92 9.61 36.21
C CYS A 119 11.27 10.68 37.24
N VAL A 120 11.12 11.97 36.91
CA VAL A 120 11.34 13.08 37.85
C VAL A 120 10.30 13.04 38.98
N LEU A 121 9.02 12.82 38.66
CA LEU A 121 7.98 12.66 39.68
C LEU A 121 8.23 11.45 40.59
N PHE A 122 8.69 10.33 40.03
CA PHE A 122 9.06 9.15 40.81
C PHE A 122 10.28 9.41 41.68
N SER A 123 11.27 10.17 41.20
CA SER A 123 12.46 10.55 41.98
C SER A 123 12.10 11.52 43.10
N TYR A 124 11.17 12.45 42.85
CA TYR A 124 10.70 13.43 43.82
C TYR A 124 9.85 12.79 44.92
N THR A 125 8.99 11.83 44.56
CA THR A 125 8.18 11.06 45.53
C THR A 125 9.02 10.05 46.32
N ASN A 126 10.09 9.51 45.73
CA ASN A 126 10.99 8.57 46.40
C ASN A 126 12.14 9.23 47.16
N GLN A 127 12.30 10.56 47.09
CA GLN A 127 13.28 11.30 47.87
C GLN A 127 13.03 11.24 49.39
N GLY A 128 11.89 10.69 49.81
CA GLY A 128 11.53 10.47 51.21
C GLY A 128 11.47 9.00 51.67
N SER A 129 11.77 7.99 50.85
CA SER A 129 11.69 6.60 51.32
C SER A 129 12.84 5.71 50.86
N ALA A 130 13.65 5.28 51.82
CA ALA A 130 14.69 4.26 51.65
C ALA A 130 14.15 2.87 51.22
N GLN A 131 12.84 2.73 51.01
CA GLN A 131 12.16 1.49 50.60
C GLN A 131 12.10 1.32 49.07
N ALA A 132 12.17 2.39 48.28
CA ALA A 132 12.05 2.31 46.82
C ALA A 132 13.25 1.64 46.14
N ALA A 133 14.46 1.75 46.72
CA ALA A 133 15.67 1.15 46.19
C ALA A 133 15.65 -0.39 46.18
N ASN A 134 14.96 -1.00 47.16
CA ASN A 134 14.87 -2.46 47.26
C ASN A 134 13.85 -3.05 46.28
N LEU A 135 12.80 -2.29 45.93
CA LEU A 135 11.77 -2.70 44.99
C LEU A 135 12.28 -2.69 43.54
N ILE A 136 13.08 -1.68 43.18
CA ILE A 136 13.75 -1.61 41.87
C ILE A 136 14.79 -2.73 41.70
N ARG A 137 15.50 -3.11 42.77
CA ARG A 137 16.43 -4.26 42.74
C ARG A 137 15.73 -5.60 42.51
N LEU A 138 14.51 -5.78 43.03
CA LEU A 138 13.72 -7.01 42.85
C LEU A 138 13.17 -7.14 41.43
N GLU A 139 12.66 -6.04 40.87
CA GLU A 139 12.18 -6.00 39.48
C GLU A 139 13.32 -6.29 38.48
N LEU A 140 14.48 -5.65 38.62
CA LEU A 140 15.61 -5.84 37.70
C LEU A 140 16.21 -7.25 37.72
N ASN A 141 16.19 -7.94 38.87
CA ASN A 141 16.64 -9.33 38.98
C ASN A 141 15.65 -10.31 38.34
N THR A 142 14.35 -10.00 38.34
CA THR A 142 13.31 -10.84 37.74
C THR A 142 13.37 -10.77 36.20
N PHE A 143 13.85 -9.66 35.65
CA PHE A 143 14.08 -9.47 34.21
C PHE A 143 15.49 -9.86 33.72
N GLY A 144 16.35 -10.42 34.60
CA GLY A 144 17.66 -10.96 34.20
C GLY A 144 18.68 -9.92 33.75
N ILE A 145 18.49 -8.64 34.09
CA ILE A 145 19.45 -7.58 33.75
C ILE A 145 20.45 -7.44 34.90
N ALA A 146 21.64 -8.02 34.73
CA ALA A 146 22.75 -7.85 35.65
C ALA A 146 23.24 -6.39 35.61
N VAL A 147 22.92 -5.61 36.65
CA VAL A 147 23.51 -4.28 36.85
C VAL A 147 24.92 -4.46 37.40
N ALA A 148 25.85 -4.82 36.51
CA ALA A 148 27.27 -4.76 36.79
C ALA A 148 27.73 -3.30 36.68
N GLY A 149 27.76 -2.63 37.83
CA GLY A 149 28.56 -1.43 38.03
C GLY A 149 27.78 -0.14 37.99
N LEU A 150 27.34 0.34 39.15
CA LEU A 150 27.44 1.76 39.45
C LEU A 150 27.34 2.09 40.95
N VAL A 151 28.26 1.60 41.78
CA VAL A 151 28.69 2.34 43.00
C VAL A 151 30.14 1.94 43.33
N ARG A 152 31.10 2.85 43.14
CA ARG A 152 32.32 2.88 43.96
C ARG A 152 32.23 4.13 44.84
N PRO A 153 32.51 4.02 46.15
CA PRO A 153 32.49 5.16 47.05
C PRO A 153 33.83 5.89 47.00
N VAL A 154 33.77 7.22 46.92
CA VAL A 154 34.69 8.15 47.61
C VAL A 154 33.82 9.29 48.11
#